data_AF-A0A1H4C7E1-F1
#
_entry.id   AF-A0A1H4C7E1-F1
#
_cell.length_a   1.000
_cell.length_b   1.000
_cell.length_c   1.000
_cell.angle_alpha   90.00
_cell.angle_beta   90.00
_cell.angle_gamma   90.00
#
_symmetry.space_group_name_H-M   'P 1'
#
loop_
_entity.id
_entity.type
_entity.pdbx_description
1 polymer ?
#
loop_
_entity_poly.entity_id
_entity_poly.type
_entity_poly.pdbx_seq_one_letter_code
_entity_poly.pdbx_strand_id
1 'polypeptide(L)' 'MAKLPNTENTEVLTIRISPKLKEKLNQLAKKSKYGGSASSCIRYLIEYHSKL' A
#
# COMPACT_ATOMS: atom_id res chain seq x y z
N MET A 1 21.30 21.12 3.24
CA MET A 1 20.13 20.55 2.53
C MET A 1 19.40 19.65 3.52
N ALA A 2 18.10 19.88 3.75
CA ALA A 2 17.33 19.05 4.68
C ALA A 2 17.28 17.62 4.14
N LYS A 3 17.73 16.63 4.95
CA LYS A 3 17.61 15.22 4.62
C LYS A 3 16.12 14.89 4.50
N LEU A 4 15.65 14.63 3.28
CA LEU A 4 14.32 14.10 3.05
C LEU A 4 14.19 12.76 3.80
N PRO A 5 13.01 12.45 4.37
CA PRO A 5 12.79 11.21 5.10
C PRO A 5 13.13 10.03 4.18
N ASN A 6 14.18 9.30 4.54
CA ASN A 6 14.66 8.16 3.78
C ASN A 6 13.59 7.06 3.92
N THR A 7 12.89 6.77 2.83
CA THR A 7 11.84 5.76 2.85
C THR A 7 12.45 4.46 2.36
N GLU A 8 12.49 3.42 3.20
CA GLU A 8 13.07 2.10 2.88
C GLU A 8 12.33 1.37 1.73
N ASN A 9 11.17 1.90 1.33
CA ASN A 9 10.35 1.37 0.23
C ASN A 9 10.77 1.99 -1.10
N THR A 10 11.89 1.53 -1.65
CA THR A 10 12.48 2.05 -2.89
C THR A 10 11.91 1.41 -4.15
N GLU A 11 11.35 0.20 -4.04
CA GLU A 11 10.89 -0.59 -5.18
C GLU A 11 9.46 -0.21 -5.62
N VAL A 12 9.24 -0.16 -6.94
CA VAL A 12 7.94 0.17 -7.55
C VAL A 12 7.26 -1.07 -8.11
N LEU A 13 6.08 -1.40 -7.57
CA LEU A 13 5.20 -2.44 -8.10
C LEU A 13 4.11 -1.83 -8.99
N THR A 14 4.10 -2.20 -10.27
CA THR A 14 3.01 -1.83 -11.20
C THR A 14 2.11 -3.04 -11.46
N ILE A 15 0.82 -2.91 -11.14
CA ILE A 15 -0.19 -3.97 -11.30
C ILE A 15 -1.38 -3.47 -12.12
N ARG A 16 -1.84 -4.29 -13.06
CA ARG A 16 -3.08 -4.05 -13.82
C ARG A 16 -4.26 -4.62 -13.05
N ILE A 17 -5.23 -3.77 -12.75
CA ILE A 17 -6.45 -4.13 -12.03
C ILE A 17 -7.66 -3.48 -12.70
N SER A 18 -8.84 -4.07 -12.50
CA SER A 18 -10.08 -3.48 -13.00
C SER A 18 -10.42 -2.18 -12.24
N PRO A 19 -11.18 -1.25 -12.85
CA PRO A 19 -11.60 -0.01 -12.18
C PRO A 19 -12.36 -0.26 -10.87
N LYS A 20 -13.23 -1.28 -10.87
CA LYS A 20 -13.98 -1.71 -9.67
C LYS A 20 -13.05 -2.18 -8.55
N LEU A 21 -11.96 -2.89 -8.88
CA LEU A 21 -10.99 -3.34 -7.89
C LEU A 21 -10.18 -2.16 -7.33
N LYS A 22 -9.82 -1.20 -8.18
CA LYS A 22 -9.13 0.03 -7.77
C LYS A 22 -9.96 0.84 -6.77
N GLU A 23 -11.26 0.97 -7.03
CA GLU A 23 -12.18 1.64 -6.11
C GLU A 23 -12.26 0.92 -4.75
N LYS A 24 -12.41 -0.41 -4.77
CA LYS A 24 -12.39 -1.23 -3.54
C LYS A 24 -11.09 -1.06 -2.77
N LEU A 25 -9.94 -1.05 -3.44
CA LEU A 25 -8.63 -0.84 -2.82
C LEU A 25 -8.54 0.55 -2.16
N ASN A 26 -9.01 1.59 -2.83
CA ASN A 26 -9.04 2.95 -2.28
C ASN A 26 -9.99 3.05 -1.06
N GLN A 27 -11.15 2.40 -1.12
CA GLN A 27 -12.06 2.31 0.03
C GLN A 27 -11.43 1.53 1.20
N LEU A 28 -10.70 0.45 0.89
CA LEU A 28 -10.01 -0.35 1.88
C LEU A 28 -8.90 0.46 2.56
N ALA A 29 -8.11 1.21 1.79
CA ALA A 29 -7.04 2.08 2.30
C ALA A 29 -7.53 3.17 3.27
N LYS A 30 -8.79 3.61 3.15
CA LYS A 30 -9.42 4.57 4.09
C LYS A 30 -9.70 3.98 5.47
N LYS A 31 -9.64 2.65 5.65
CA LYS A 31 -9.80 2.05 6.97
C LYS A 31 -8.55 2.31 7.82
N SER A 32 -8.75 2.71 9.07
CA SER A 32 -7.68 3.11 10.01
C SER A 32 -6.52 2.11 10.10
N LYS A 33 -6.79 0.81 9.94
CA LYS A 33 -5.77 -0.26 10.03
C LYS A 33 -4.74 -0.33 8.89
N TYR A 34 -4.94 0.37 7.77
CA TYR A 34 -4.11 0.19 6.56
C TYR A 34 -3.22 1.39 6.20
N GLY A 35 -3.04 2.36 7.10
CA GLY A 35 -2.09 3.46 6.90
C GLY A 35 -2.47 4.47 5.81
N GLY A 36 -3.76 4.55 5.43
CA GLY A 36 -4.33 5.66 4.66
C GLY A 36 -4.03 5.69 3.16
N SER A 37 -3.19 4.79 2.64
CA SER A 37 -2.83 4.74 1.22
C SER A 37 -2.98 3.33 0.63
N ALA A 38 -3.19 3.24 -0.68
CA ALA A 38 -3.26 1.96 -1.39
C ALA A 38 -1.96 1.16 -1.22
N SER A 39 -0.80 1.82 -1.29
CA SER A 39 0.51 1.20 -1.11
C SER A 39 0.70 0.64 0.31
N SER A 40 0.31 1.42 1.34
CA SER A 40 0.34 0.98 2.73
C SER A 40 -0.59 -0.22 2.96
N CYS A 41 -1.77 -0.21 2.34
CA CYS A 41 -2.73 -1.31 2.43
C CYS A 41 -2.19 -2.60 1.79
N ILE A 42 -1.63 -2.52 0.59
CA ILE A 42 -1.05 -3.67 -0.11
C ILE A 42 0.12 -4.23 0.71
N ARG A 43 1.04 -3.37 1.19
CA ARG A 43 2.17 -3.80 2.01
C ARG A 43 1.71 -4.54 3.26
N TYR A 44 0.77 -3.96 4.01
CA TYR A 44 0.23 -4.60 5.21
C TYR A 44 -0.37 -5.98 4.91
N LEU A 45 -1.15 -6.12 3.83
CA LEU A 45 -1.77 -7.39 3.48
C LEU A 45 -0.73 -8.43 3.09
N ILE A 46 0.31 -8.05 2.35
CA ILE A 46 1.41 -8.94 1.99
C ILE A 46 2.14 -9.39 3.26
N GLU A 47 2.61 -8.47 4.11
CA GLU A 47 3.35 -8.79 5.33
C GLU A 47 2.52 -9.58 6.35
N TYR A 48 1.22 -9.31 6.45
CA TYR A 48 0.33 -10.03 7.37
C TYR A 48 0.14 -11.49 6.93
N HIS A 49 -0.01 -11.74 5.63
CA HIS A 49 -0.24 -13.08 5.09
C HIS A 49 1.04 -13.84 4.72
N SER A 50 2.19 -13.16 4.60
CA SER A 50 3.48 -13.80 4.32
C SER A 50 4.20 -14.32 5.56
N LYS A 51 3.71 -14.01 6.76
CA LYS A 51 4.16 -14.64 8.01
C LYS A 51 3.64 -16.08 8.06
N LEU A 52 4.34 -16.96 7.36
CA LEU A 52 4.34 -18.41 7.58
C LEU A 52 5.41 -18.76 8.62
#